data_AF-A0AAE1KL63-F1
#
_entry.id   AF-A0AAE1KL63-F1
#
_cell.length_a   1.000
_cell.length_b   1.000
_cell.length_c   1.000
_cell.angle_alpha   90.00
_cell.angle_beta   90.00
_cell.angle_gamma   90.00
#
_symmetry.space_group_name_H-M   'P 1'
#
loop_
_entity.id
_entity.type
_entity.pdbx_description
1 polymer ?
#
loop_
_entity_poly.entity_id
_entity_poly.type
_entity_poly.pdbx_seq_one_letter_code
_entity_poly.pdbx_strand_id
1 'polypeptide(L)'
;MVFDAPEIAIDSCENANSCKTKCATELNTLSDNGNLYYETESGITVGQSICTYLAEHFFHFIISKNVYGYYEVCGGAWQYAGVQSQQRLCCQGGEQHYCVGKLV
;
A
#
# COMPACT_ATOMS: atom_id res chain seq x y z
N MET A 1 -0.80 -9.87 -2.22
CA MET A 1 0.45 -9.47 -1.56
C MET A 1 0.10 -8.28 -0.68
N VAL A 2 0.45 -8.34 0.59
CA VAL A 2 0.04 -7.37 1.62
C VAL A 2 1.30 -6.73 2.18
N PHE A 3 1.30 -5.40 2.23
CA PHE A 3 2.26 -4.61 3.00
C PHE A 3 1.75 -4.55 4.42
N ASP A 4 2.49 -5.10 5.39
CA ASP A 4 2.07 -5.14 6.78
C ASP A 4 2.41 -3.81 7.46
N ALA A 5 1.38 -3.00 7.68
CA ALA A 5 1.44 -1.85 8.59
C ALA A 5 1.66 -2.35 10.04
N PRO A 6 2.20 -1.52 10.96
CA PRO A 6 2.41 -1.92 12.34
C PRO A 6 1.11 -2.47 12.96
N GLU A 7 1.23 -3.55 13.73
CA GLU A 7 0.08 -4.22 14.35
C GLU A 7 -0.68 -3.25 15.25
N ILE A 8 -1.94 -2.99 14.89
CA ILE A 8 -2.85 -2.25 15.76
C ILE A 8 -3.37 -3.21 16.82
N ALA A 9 -3.00 -2.98 18.08
CA ALA A 9 -3.65 -3.63 19.20
C ALA A 9 -5.13 -3.23 19.22
N ILE A 10 -6.00 -4.19 18.92
CA ILE A 10 -7.46 -4.07 19.03
C ILE A 10 -7.92 -4.85 20.25
N ASP A 11 -8.62 -4.17 21.17
CA ASP A 11 -9.09 -4.77 22.43
C ASP A 11 -10.14 -5.87 22.21
N SER A 12 -10.81 -5.89 21.05
CA SER A 12 -11.69 -6.98 20.64
C SER A 12 -11.83 -7.07 19.11
N CYS A 13 -11.96 -8.30 18.63
CA CYS A 13 -12.20 -8.62 17.22
C CYS A 13 -13.64 -8.36 16.76
N GLU A 14 -14.53 -7.90 17.66
CA GLU A 14 -15.96 -7.74 17.39
C GLU A 14 -16.29 -6.48 16.58
N ASN A 15 -15.33 -5.57 16.42
CA ASN A 15 -15.58 -4.29 15.78
C ASN A 15 -14.76 -4.11 14.49
N ALA A 16 -15.00 -5.00 13.52
CA ALA A 16 -14.33 -4.99 12.21
C ALA A 16 -14.45 -3.64 11.48
N ASN A 17 -15.53 -2.88 11.69
CA ASN A 17 -15.68 -1.53 11.14
C ASN A 17 -14.71 -0.53 11.76
N SER A 18 -14.44 -0.64 13.06
CA SER A 18 -13.43 0.18 13.74
C SER A 18 -12.02 -0.17 13.24
N CYS A 19 -11.73 -1.46 13.03
CA CYS A 19 -10.46 -1.90 12.44
C CYS A 19 -10.28 -1.34 11.01
N LYS A 20 -11.29 -1.48 10.15
CA LYS A 20 -11.33 -0.88 8.81
C LYS A 20 -11.04 0.62 8.85
N THR A 21 -11.73 1.35 9.72
CA THR A 21 -11.61 2.81 9.82
C THR A 21 -10.22 3.24 10.28
N LYS A 22 -9.66 2.55 11.28
CA LYS A 22 -8.30 2.82 11.75
C LYS A 22 -7.27 2.52 10.66
N CYS A 23 -7.35 1.35 10.01
CA CYS A 23 -6.45 0.97 8.93
C CYS A 23 -6.51 1.96 7.76
N ALA A 24 -7.72 2.35 7.33
CA ALA A 24 -7.88 3.36 6.28
C ALA A 24 -7.26 4.71 6.69
N THR A 25 -7.44 5.13 7.95
CA THR A 25 -6.88 6.39 8.48
C THR A 25 -5.36 6.34 8.50
N GLU A 26 -4.78 5.24 8.95
CA GLU A 26 -3.34 5.05 9.02
C GLU A 26 -2.72 5.01 7.63
N LEU A 27 -3.28 4.22 6.71
CA LEU A 27 -2.83 4.18 5.32
C LEU A 27 -2.88 5.57 4.68
N ASN A 28 -3.95 6.33 4.90
CA ASN A 28 -4.04 7.71 4.40
C ASN A 28 -3.03 8.65 5.05
N THR A 29 -2.68 8.44 6.32
CA THR A 29 -1.70 9.27 7.03
C THR A 29 -0.28 8.97 6.53
N LEU A 30 0.07 7.70 6.38
CA LEU A 30 1.40 7.26 5.94
C LEU A 30 1.66 7.55 4.46
N SER A 31 0.60 7.71 3.66
CA SER A 31 0.71 7.87 2.22
C SER A 31 0.12 9.17 1.67
N ASP A 32 -0.22 10.14 2.52
CA ASP A 32 -0.91 11.37 2.10
C ASP A 32 -2.11 11.07 1.17
N ASN A 33 -3.05 10.29 1.70
CA ASN A 33 -4.25 9.80 1.01
C ASN A 33 -3.94 8.98 -0.27
N GLY A 34 -2.96 8.08 -0.22
CA GLY A 34 -2.61 7.19 -1.34
C GLY A 34 -1.72 7.84 -2.40
N ASN A 35 -1.02 8.92 -2.07
CA ASN A 35 -0.02 9.55 -2.91
C ASN A 35 1.27 8.72 -2.96
N LEU A 36 1.52 8.07 -4.09
CA LEU A 36 2.72 7.23 -4.28
C LEU A 36 4.02 8.04 -4.36
N TYR A 37 3.95 9.36 -4.51
CA TYR A 37 5.10 10.26 -4.54
C TYR A 37 5.30 11.01 -3.23
N TYR A 38 4.48 10.73 -2.22
CA TYR A 38 4.68 11.25 -0.88
C TYR A 38 5.98 10.69 -0.30
N GLU A 39 6.86 11.57 0.19
CA GLU A 39 8.08 11.17 0.87
C GLU A 39 7.76 10.68 2.28
N THR A 40 8.21 9.48 2.59
CA THR A 40 8.14 8.91 3.94
C THR A 40 9.26 9.48 4.81
N GLU A 41 9.19 9.27 6.13
CA GLU A 41 10.23 9.69 7.08
C GLU A 41 11.63 9.13 6.76
N SER A 42 11.70 8.05 5.97
CA SER A 42 12.95 7.43 5.51
C SER A 42 13.60 8.14 4.31
N GLY A 43 12.98 9.22 3.79
CA GLY A 43 13.50 9.96 2.64
C GLY A 43 13.29 9.28 1.28
N ILE A 44 12.42 8.25 1.23
CA ILE A 44 11.99 7.61 -0.01
C ILE A 44 10.48 7.79 -0.18
N THR A 45 10.00 7.78 -1.41
CA THR A 45 8.57 7.86 -1.70
C THR A 45 7.84 6.57 -1.30
N VAL A 46 6.55 6.68 -1.02
CA VAL A 46 5.67 5.53 -0.76
C VAL A 46 5.75 4.49 -1.89
N GLY A 47 5.70 4.94 -3.15
CA GLY A 47 5.81 4.06 -4.31
C GLY A 47 7.18 3.39 -4.42
N GLN A 48 8.27 4.08 -4.06
CA GLN A 48 9.61 3.51 -4.04
C GLN A 48 9.71 2.43 -2.97
N SER A 49 9.17 2.67 -1.78
CA SER A 49 9.10 1.65 -0.72
C SER A 49 8.39 0.38 -1.21
N ILE A 50 7.25 0.54 -1.90
CA ILE A 50 6.50 -0.59 -2.47
C ILE A 50 7.31 -1.31 -3.57
N CYS A 51 7.97 -0.56 -4.46
CA CYS A 51 8.78 -1.16 -5.54
C CYS A 51 10.00 -1.92 -4.99
N THR A 52 10.67 -1.40 -3.96
CA THR A 52 11.78 -2.08 -3.27
C THR A 52 11.30 -3.40 -2.67
N TYR A 53 10.20 -3.36 -1.90
CA TYR A 53 9.60 -4.56 -1.32
C TYR A 53 9.24 -5.60 -2.39
N LEU A 54 8.60 -5.18 -3.48
CA LEU A 54 8.26 -6.06 -4.59
C LEU A 54 9.49 -6.75 -5.19
N ALA A 55 10.59 -6.01 -5.40
CA ALA A 55 11.83 -6.57 -5.93
C ALA A 55 12.47 -7.59 -4.97
N GLU A 56 12.47 -7.32 -3.66
CA GLU A 56 12.93 -8.28 -2.63
C GLU A 56 12.11 -9.59 -2.66
N HIS A 57 10.85 -9.50 -3.06
CA HIS A 57 9.94 -10.64 -3.25
C HIS A 57 9.88 -11.17 -4.69
N PHE A 58 10.88 -10.85 -5.52
CA PHE A 58 11.06 -11.30 -6.91
C PHE A 58 10.07 -10.72 -7.95
N PHE A 59 9.30 -9.69 -7.60
CA PHE A 59 8.41 -8.94 -8.49
C PHE A 59 9.12 -7.69 -9.03
N HIS A 60 9.93 -7.88 -10.07
CA HIS A 60 10.80 -6.83 -10.60
C HIS A 60 10.13 -5.87 -11.60
N PHE A 61 8.97 -6.25 -12.14
CA PHE A 61 8.29 -5.48 -13.19
C PHE A 61 6.80 -5.36 -12.88
N ILE A 62 6.38 -4.14 -12.54
CA ILE A 62 4.97 -3.77 -12.36
C ILE A 62 4.65 -2.63 -13.30
N ILE A 63 3.59 -2.78 -14.08
CA ILE A 63 3.18 -1.78 -15.06
C ILE A 63 1.73 -1.37 -14.79
N SER A 64 1.55 -0.10 -14.46
CA SER A 64 0.25 0.58 -14.45
C SER A 64 -0.77 -0.11 -13.54
N LYS A 65 -0.40 -0.37 -12.28
CA LYS A 65 -1.29 -1.02 -11.30
C LYS A 65 -1.78 -0.02 -10.24
N ASN A 66 -3.03 -0.15 -9.84
CA ASN A 66 -3.53 0.54 -8.65
C ASN A 66 -3.05 -0.22 -7.41
N VAL A 67 -2.65 0.51 -6.39
CA VAL A 67 -2.34 -0.05 -5.06
C VAL A 67 -3.58 0.07 -4.21
N TYR A 68 -3.92 -0.98 -3.47
CA TYR A 68 -5.12 -1.04 -2.64
C TYR A 68 -4.74 -1.34 -1.21
N GLY A 69 -5.38 -0.65 -0.26
CA GLY A 69 -5.26 -0.94 1.16
C GLY A 69 -6.16 -2.09 1.58
N TYR A 70 -5.62 -3.01 2.37
CA TYR A 70 -6.37 -4.11 2.97
C TYR A 70 -6.13 -4.12 4.48
N TYR A 71 -7.11 -4.62 5.23
CA TYR A 71 -6.99 -4.90 6.66
C TYR A 71 -7.30 -6.38 6.90
N GLU A 72 -6.61 -6.97 7.87
CA GLU A 72 -6.91 -8.33 8.32
C GLU A 72 -8.05 -8.30 9.34
N VAL A 73 -9.05 -9.15 9.15
CA VAL A 73 -10.05 -9.42 10.19
C VAL A 73 -9.46 -10.53 11.07
N CYS A 74 -9.53 -10.42 12.40
CA CYS A 74 -8.98 -11.43 13.32
C CYS A 74 -9.29 -12.87 12.89
N GLY A 75 -8.27 -13.64 12.53
CA GLY A 75 -8.41 -15.04 12.11
C GLY A 75 -9.19 -15.25 10.81
N GLY A 76 -9.40 -14.19 10.04
CA GLY A 76 -10.19 -14.15 8.82
C GLY A 76 -9.37 -13.76 7.59
N ALA A 77 -10.06 -13.63 6.46
CA ALA A 77 -9.42 -13.16 5.23
C ALA A 77 -9.15 -11.65 5.28
N TRP A 78 -8.15 -11.21 4.52
CA TRP A 78 -7.91 -9.81 4.22
C TRP A 78 -9.13 -9.18 3.53
N GLN A 79 -9.55 -8.01 4.00
CA GLN A 79 -10.68 -7.25 3.46
C GLN A 79 -10.22 -5.90 2.95
N TYR A 80 -10.87 -5.43 1.87
CA TYR A 80 -10.55 -4.14 1.27
C TYR A 80 -10.92 -2.99 2.22
N ALA A 81 -9.93 -2.16 2.57
CA ALA A 81 -10.09 -1.06 3.52
C ALA A 81 -10.89 0.12 2.95
N GLY A 82 -11.08 0.18 1.63
CA GLY A 82 -11.74 1.31 0.97
C GLY A 82 -10.78 2.42 0.51
N VAL A 83 -9.47 2.19 0.61
CA VAL A 83 -8.43 3.14 0.18
C VAL A 83 -7.63 2.58 -0.99
N GLN A 84 -7.28 3.45 -1.92
CA GLN A 84 -6.48 3.12 -3.10
C GLN A 84 -5.49 4.24 -3.41
N SER A 85 -4.46 3.93 -4.19
CA SER A 85 -3.51 4.93 -4.65
C SER A 85 -4.15 5.93 -5.62
N GLN A 86 -3.70 7.18 -5.54
CA GLN A 86 -4.10 8.25 -6.47
C GLN A 86 -3.44 8.06 -7.84
N GLN A 87 -2.17 7.66 -7.83
CA GLN A 87 -1.39 7.36 -9.03
C GLN A 87 -1.29 5.85 -9.25
N ARG A 88 -0.96 5.45 -10.47
CA ARG A 88 -0.63 4.07 -10.77
C ARG A 88 0.82 3.79 -10.40
N LEU A 89 1.07 2.60 -9.86
CA LEU A 89 2.39 2.09 -9.57
C LEU A 89 3.02 1.53 -10.85
N CYS A 90 4.24 1.98 -11.12
CA CYS A 90 5.14 1.41 -12.11
C CYS A 90 6.50 1.16 -11.46
N CYS A 91 6.94 -0.09 -11.49
CA CYS A 91 8.22 -0.53 -10.91
C CYS A 91 9.07 -1.22 -11.97
N GLN A 92 10.37 -0.91 -12.00
CA GLN A 92 11.36 -1.61 -12.81
C GLN A 92 12.62 -1.85 -11.99
N GLY A 93 12.97 -3.12 -11.77
CA GLY A 93 14.17 -3.50 -11.01
C GLY A 93 14.16 -3.02 -9.55
N GLY A 94 12.98 -2.76 -8.98
CA GLY A 94 12.83 -2.21 -7.63
C GLY A 94 12.75 -0.69 -7.58
N GLU A 95 12.94 0.03 -8.69
CA GLU A 95 12.79 1.49 -8.74
C GLU A 95 11.38 1.91 -9.15
N GLN A 96 10.86 2.95 -8.50
CA GLN A 96 9.61 3.59 -8.89
C GLN A 96 9.84 4.51 -10.10
N HIS A 97 8.98 4.40 -11.10
CA HIS A 97 8.95 5.32 -12.23
C HIS A 97 7.57 5.94 -12.42
N TYR A 98 7.54 7.08 -13.11
CA TYR A 98 6.30 7.59 -13.66
C TYR A 98 5.75 6.60 -14.69
N CYS A 99 4.47 6.26 -14.55
CA CYS A 99 3.77 5.48 -15.56
C CYS A 99 3.59 6.30 -16.83
N VAL A 100 4.56 6.27 -17.73
CA VAL A 100 4.42 6.79 -19.10
C VAL A 100 3.44 5.89 -19.85
N GLY A 101 2.34 6.47 -20.33
CA GLY A 101 1.29 5.71 -21.02
C GLY A 101 1.83 5.04 -22.28
N LYS A 102 1.62 3.72 -22.36
CA LYS A 102 1.96 2.78 -23.46
C LYS A 102 3.45 2.44 -23.60
N LEU A 103 3.83 1.23 -23.17
CA LEU A 103 4.66 0.41 -24.06
C LEU A 103 3.74 -0.01 -25.21
N VAL A 104 3.98 0.59 -26.39
CA VAL A 104 3.43 0.13 -27.67
C VAL A 104 4.05 -1.21 -27.99
#